data_AF-F4MQ42-F1
#
_entry.id   AF-F4MQ42-F1
#
_cell.length_a   1.000
_cell.length_b   1.000
_cell.length_c   1.000
_cell.angle_alpha   90.00
_cell.angle_beta   90.00
_cell.angle_gamma   90.00
#
_symmetry.space_group_name_H-M   'P 1'
#
loop_
_entity.id
_entity.type
_entity.pdbx_description
1 polymer ?
#
loop_
_entity_poly.entity_id
_entity_poly.type
_entity_poly.pdbx_seq_one_letter_code
_entity_poly.pdbx_strand_id
1 'polypeptide(L)'
;MRRKLLGLSAMALTMTTPFIAIACTTTKSDRVLFSLAQGSGWPLALSLKPLVNYYNTTFKDEKGFVPVKFKFADIRKDDTNAEEGHKIYGEFKLIKKVKEDMETGNTKALPNIILGAQSGAYVINQGQKLLDVSDQGINKELFSKEIGNLHSILAGQSDTNKLYNIPFDNADIDGVQYNLKLMKKMFDLIKEGGGKVEENIEIYKKVKESENGKGNPIPEKSIWHALKVKTKGNQNNGNGSTSNNGSLKDIYVTEKTFQSIKELRDLAAKFVDGVEIDESKVTKDTISGEVFSIDYQEDVFNKELHSRIDKNKSIFELETNKNGEPPKVKYNLVNDSTIKDEFKKLWKEWSDTVKRQEKTKEGSLDKKVFQSVKFMANEDKEWGSWNIFRFQSAFSLAASVGAHQNKVSQLTRNHPYFGDDIKKDPKFDLVNAKEDDVFMDSQITPLITKSNTSSNSTTTNNNPGIFHEGGSSIIPINVGNEKLNTGTKKFLKWLYMGENQINKVKEKNWLTLAKTSGYIMPLRSVVNKNTYDDLKKRVEELEKKLKATQDISKEPEYFNLNMLRSSLLSLNSLLKLEDGKVISKAVVTDDKTAQIIGHISKALINQTERQGYSTTNAEDLVKQFEQIVN
;
A
#
# COMPACT_ATOMS: atom_id res chain seq x y z
N MET A 1 -66.86 46.89 -23.07
CA MET A 1 -65.46 46.89 -22.60
C MET A 1 -64.60 46.34 -23.75
N ARG A 2 -64.14 47.10 -24.77
CA ARG A 2 -63.10 48.16 -24.85
C ARG A 2 -61.83 47.80 -24.03
N ARG A 3 -60.60 47.82 -24.55
CA ARG A 3 -60.03 48.16 -25.88
C ARG A 3 -58.52 47.83 -25.87
N LYS A 4 -58.01 47.33 -27.01
CA LYS A 4 -56.83 47.74 -27.80
C LYS A 4 -55.46 48.05 -27.15
N LEU A 5 -54.44 47.50 -27.83
CA LEU A 5 -53.07 48.01 -28.05
C LEU A 5 -52.95 49.54 -28.22
N LEU A 6 -51.79 50.08 -27.83
CA LEU A 6 -50.88 51.04 -28.50
C LEU A 6 -49.68 51.21 -27.54
N GLY A 7 -48.40 51.19 -27.90
CA GLY A 7 -47.75 51.54 -29.16
C GLY A 7 -47.09 52.93 -29.08
N LEU A 8 -45.86 52.99 -28.55
CA LEU A 8 -44.74 53.92 -28.83
C LEU A 8 -44.91 55.45 -28.73
N SER A 9 -44.07 56.10 -27.90
CA SER A 9 -43.18 57.26 -28.18
C SER A 9 -42.63 57.79 -26.83
N ALA A 10 -41.33 57.73 -26.54
CA ALA A 10 -40.16 58.48 -27.04
C ALA A 10 -39.74 59.63 -26.09
N MET A 11 -38.43 59.69 -25.82
CA MET A 11 -37.62 60.75 -25.16
C MET A 11 -37.67 60.83 -23.62
N ALA A 12 -36.60 61.13 -22.88
CA ALA A 12 -35.15 61.16 -23.06
C ALA A 12 -34.54 61.41 -21.66
N LEU A 13 -33.22 61.16 -21.54
CA LEU A 13 -32.25 61.75 -20.58
C LEU A 13 -32.09 61.13 -19.17
N THR A 14 -30.97 60.41 -19.04
CA THR A 14 -29.90 60.49 -18.02
C THR A 14 -30.28 60.61 -16.53
N MET A 15 -29.82 59.65 -15.72
CA MET A 15 -28.81 59.92 -14.67
C MET A 15 -28.14 58.63 -14.17
N THR A 16 -26.85 58.79 -13.93
CA THR A 16 -25.79 57.94 -13.34
C THR A 16 -26.16 57.08 -12.12
N THR A 17 -25.73 55.81 -12.16
CA THR A 17 -25.12 54.93 -11.11
C THR A 17 -25.32 55.22 -9.60
N PRO A 18 -25.37 54.20 -8.70
CA PRO A 18 -24.48 53.03 -8.75
C PRO A 18 -25.10 51.65 -8.52
N PHE A 19 -24.44 50.68 -9.15
CA PHE A 19 -24.37 49.28 -8.76
C PHE A 19 -24.15 49.17 -7.25
N ILE A 20 -25.19 48.76 -6.53
CA ILE A 20 -25.02 48.23 -5.18
C ILE A 20 -24.33 46.89 -5.33
N ALA A 21 -23.15 46.82 -4.73
CA ALA A 21 -22.31 45.65 -4.59
C ALA A 21 -23.13 44.38 -4.33
N ILE A 22 -23.04 43.43 -5.26
CA ILE A 22 -23.14 42.02 -4.89
C ILE A 22 -21.89 41.75 -4.06
N ALA A 23 -22.03 41.96 -2.75
CA ALA A 23 -21.01 41.67 -1.78
C ALA A 23 -20.55 40.22 -1.98
N CYS A 24 -19.24 40.07 -2.16
CA CYS A 24 -18.51 38.83 -2.00
C CYS A 24 -18.89 38.20 -0.65
N THR A 25 -19.84 37.26 -0.64
CA THR A 25 -20.00 36.31 0.45
C THR A 25 -19.11 35.10 0.22
N THR A 26 -17.81 35.33 -0.03
CA THR A 26 -16.77 34.35 0.26
C THR A 26 -16.66 34.24 1.78
N THR A 27 -17.51 33.41 2.37
CA THR A 27 -17.44 33.03 3.78
C THR A 27 -16.05 32.42 4.03
N LYS A 28 -15.20 33.17 4.74
CA LYS A 28 -13.80 32.83 4.99
C LYS A 28 -13.73 31.53 5.79
N SER A 29 -13.16 30.47 5.21
CA SER A 29 -12.65 29.35 6.00
C SER A 29 -11.58 29.90 6.97
N ASP A 30 -11.66 29.51 8.24
CA ASP A 30 -10.83 29.99 9.35
C ASP A 30 -9.82 28.94 9.83
N ARG A 31 -9.65 27.87 9.07
CA ARG A 31 -8.87 26.68 9.43
C ARG A 31 -8.09 26.11 8.26
N VAL A 32 -7.00 25.41 8.56
CA VAL A 32 -6.28 24.54 7.62
C VAL A 32 -6.99 23.19 7.61
N LEU A 33 -7.66 22.86 6.51
CA LEU A 33 -8.34 21.57 6.34
C LEU A 33 -7.39 20.53 5.73
N PHE A 34 -7.12 19.46 6.47
CA PHE A 34 -6.33 18.31 6.05
C PHE A 34 -7.24 17.12 5.73
N SER A 35 -7.41 16.81 4.46
CA SER A 35 -8.28 15.72 3.98
C SER A 35 -7.50 14.43 3.73
N LEU A 36 -8.04 13.30 4.19
CA LEU A 36 -7.45 11.97 4.06
C LEU A 36 -8.52 10.99 3.56
N ALA A 37 -8.19 10.19 2.54
CA ALA A 37 -9.06 9.08 2.11
C ALA A 37 -9.09 7.92 3.11
N GLN A 38 -8.14 7.90 4.04
CA GLN A 38 -8.16 6.95 5.14
C GLN A 38 -9.26 7.31 6.15
N GLY A 39 -9.89 6.28 6.70
CA GLY A 39 -10.79 6.44 7.84
C GLY A 39 -10.04 6.89 9.08
N SER A 40 -10.76 7.48 10.01
CA SER A 40 -10.28 8.01 11.29
C SER A 40 -9.65 6.98 12.24
N GLY A 41 -9.82 5.68 11.96
CA GLY A 41 -9.25 4.56 12.72
C GLY A 41 -8.03 3.89 12.08
N TRP A 42 -7.56 4.38 10.93
CA TRP A 42 -6.33 3.87 10.30
C TRP A 42 -5.08 4.34 11.06
N PRO A 43 -3.96 3.59 11.02
CA PRO A 43 -2.77 3.89 11.83
C PRO A 43 -2.25 5.32 11.69
N LEU A 44 -2.19 5.84 10.46
CA LEU A 44 -1.73 7.21 10.23
C LEU A 44 -2.70 8.25 10.81
N ALA A 45 -4.00 8.06 10.63
CA ALA A 45 -5.02 8.94 11.21
C ALA A 45 -4.95 8.94 12.75
N LEU A 46 -4.78 7.76 13.37
CA LEU A 46 -4.60 7.62 14.82
C LEU A 46 -3.36 8.36 15.31
N SER A 47 -2.30 8.39 14.52
CA SER A 47 -1.03 9.04 14.83
C SER A 47 -1.05 10.56 14.61
N LEU A 48 -1.74 11.04 13.58
CA LEU A 48 -1.82 12.46 13.23
C LEU A 48 -2.72 13.26 14.18
N LYS A 49 -3.78 12.64 14.72
CA LYS A 49 -4.71 13.28 15.66
C LYS A 49 -4.03 13.90 16.89
N PRO A 50 -3.23 13.16 17.68
CA PRO A 50 -2.58 13.74 18.86
C PRO A 50 -1.53 14.80 18.48
N LEU A 51 -0.87 14.66 17.32
CA LEU A 51 0.04 15.68 16.78
C LEU A 51 -0.69 16.98 16.48
N VAL A 52 -1.80 16.94 15.75
CA VAL A 52 -2.60 18.14 15.44
C VAL A 52 -3.21 18.73 16.70
N ASN A 53 -3.67 17.91 17.65
CA ASN A 53 -4.16 18.42 18.94
C ASN A 53 -3.06 19.18 19.70
N TYR A 54 -1.84 18.62 19.74
CA TYR A 54 -0.69 19.29 20.32
C TYR A 54 -0.36 20.61 19.61
N TYR A 55 -0.34 20.61 18.28
CA TYR A 55 -0.08 21.80 17.47
C TYR A 55 -1.12 22.90 17.74
N ASN A 56 -2.40 22.55 17.65
CA ASN A 56 -3.50 23.48 17.85
C ASN A 56 -3.55 24.07 19.26
N THR A 57 -3.09 23.34 20.27
CA THR A 57 -3.06 23.82 21.66
C THR A 57 -1.85 24.69 21.95
N THR A 58 -0.68 24.28 21.46
CA THR A 58 0.61 24.88 21.81
C THR A 58 0.88 26.16 21.04
N PHE A 59 0.55 26.20 19.75
CA PHE A 59 0.92 27.31 18.86
C PHE A 59 -0.21 28.34 18.67
N LYS A 60 -1.34 28.21 19.38
CA LYS A 60 -2.56 29.00 19.15
C LYS A 60 -2.39 30.52 19.23
N ASP A 61 -1.46 30.96 20.08
CA ASP A 61 -1.20 32.37 20.36
C ASP A 61 -0.03 32.91 19.52
N GLU A 62 0.59 32.07 18.68
CA GLU A 62 1.69 32.50 17.82
C GLU A 62 1.22 33.22 16.56
N LYS A 63 2.02 34.19 16.11
CA LYS A 63 1.80 34.86 14.83
C LYS A 63 1.76 33.84 13.68
N GLY A 64 0.77 34.02 12.80
CA GLY A 64 0.56 33.16 11.64
C GLY A 64 -0.11 31.81 11.96
N PHE A 65 -0.53 31.58 13.20
CA PHE A 65 -1.30 30.38 13.56
C PHE A 65 -2.68 30.37 12.89
N VAL A 66 -3.04 29.18 12.43
CA VAL A 66 -4.38 28.82 11.96
C VAL A 66 -4.66 27.40 12.47
N PRO A 67 -5.82 27.14 13.11
CA PRO A 67 -6.12 25.81 13.61
C PRO A 67 -6.24 24.81 12.45
N VAL A 68 -5.73 23.61 12.67
CA VAL A 68 -5.79 22.50 11.70
C VAL A 68 -6.97 21.60 12.04
N LYS A 69 -7.78 21.22 11.05
CA LYS A 69 -8.83 20.21 11.18
C LYS A 69 -8.69 19.12 10.14
N PHE A 70 -9.10 17.92 10.48
CA PHE A 70 -9.13 16.78 9.57
C PHE A 70 -10.47 16.63 8.87
N LYS A 71 -10.44 16.02 7.69
CA LYS A 71 -11.61 15.41 7.05
C LYS A 71 -11.26 14.00 6.62
N PHE A 72 -11.83 13.01 7.31
CA PHE A 72 -11.58 11.59 7.04
C PHE A 72 -12.65 11.03 6.09
N ALA A 73 -12.45 9.80 5.61
CA ALA A 73 -13.48 9.11 4.82
C ALA A 73 -14.72 8.73 5.65
N ASP A 74 -14.56 8.38 6.92
CA ASP A 74 -15.65 8.02 7.82
C ASP A 74 -16.15 9.22 8.66
N ILE A 75 -17.34 9.08 9.25
CA ILE A 75 -17.93 10.16 10.07
C ILE A 75 -17.55 9.91 11.52
N ARG A 76 -16.96 10.91 12.18
CA ARG A 76 -16.87 10.98 13.64
C ARG A 76 -17.53 12.26 14.15
N LYS A 77 -18.42 12.11 15.13
CA LYS A 77 -19.16 13.24 15.73
C LYS A 77 -18.48 13.77 17.00
N ASP A 78 -17.47 13.07 17.52
CA ASP A 78 -16.85 13.28 18.82
C ASP A 78 -15.42 13.86 18.75
N ASP A 79 -14.81 13.94 17.57
CA ASP A 79 -13.46 14.46 17.39
C ASP A 79 -13.49 15.98 17.09
N THR A 80 -13.08 16.79 18.06
CA THR A 80 -13.11 18.27 17.98
C THR A 80 -12.17 18.85 16.92
N ASN A 81 -11.19 18.07 16.49
CA ASN A 81 -10.26 18.42 15.41
C ASN A 81 -10.67 17.79 14.07
N ALA A 82 -11.86 17.21 13.94
CA ALA A 82 -12.36 16.65 12.68
C ALA A 82 -13.66 17.31 12.21
N GLU A 83 -13.89 17.27 10.90
CA GLU A 83 -15.16 17.59 10.25
C GLU A 83 -15.94 16.32 9.89
N GLU A 84 -17.18 16.51 9.42
CA GLU A 84 -17.96 15.42 8.85
C GLU A 84 -17.23 14.75 7.68
N GLY A 85 -17.21 13.42 7.70
CA GLY A 85 -16.46 12.62 6.76
C GLY A 85 -17.01 12.67 5.32
N HIS A 86 -16.12 12.48 4.35
CA HIS A 86 -16.44 12.64 2.93
C HIS A 86 -16.83 11.34 2.20
N LYS A 87 -16.79 10.18 2.84
CA LYS A 87 -17.19 8.86 2.27
C LYS A 87 -16.39 8.40 1.04
N ILE A 88 -15.14 8.87 0.89
CA ILE A 88 -14.26 8.48 -0.22
C ILE A 88 -13.05 7.74 0.35
N TYR A 89 -12.93 6.43 0.11
CA TYR A 89 -11.85 5.61 0.70
C TYR A 89 -10.62 5.44 -0.19
N GLY A 90 -10.64 6.01 -1.41
CA GLY A 90 -9.51 5.98 -2.34
C GLY A 90 -8.88 7.35 -2.50
N GLU A 91 -7.55 7.44 -2.37
CA GLU A 91 -6.81 8.72 -2.46
C GLU A 91 -7.02 9.43 -3.80
N PHE A 92 -6.93 8.69 -4.91
CA PHE A 92 -7.15 9.27 -6.24
C PHE A 92 -8.59 9.76 -6.45
N LYS A 93 -9.58 9.05 -5.89
CA LYS A 93 -10.99 9.49 -5.89
C LYS A 93 -11.16 10.80 -5.10
N LEU A 94 -10.48 10.92 -3.96
CA LEU A 94 -10.48 12.15 -3.16
C LEU A 94 -9.83 13.32 -3.93
N ILE A 95 -8.69 13.08 -4.58
CA ILE A 95 -8.02 14.08 -5.41
C ILE A 95 -8.93 14.57 -6.55
N LYS A 96 -9.61 13.64 -7.25
CA LYS A 96 -10.59 14.00 -8.30
C LYS A 96 -11.73 14.87 -7.76
N LYS A 97 -12.31 14.48 -6.62
CA LYS A 97 -13.36 15.28 -5.96
C LYS A 97 -12.88 16.69 -5.61
N VAL A 98 -11.63 16.82 -5.16
CA VAL A 98 -11.04 18.12 -4.87
C VAL A 98 -10.82 18.94 -6.14
N LYS A 99 -10.36 18.33 -7.24
CA LYS A 99 -10.27 19.00 -8.54
C LYS A 99 -11.64 19.52 -9.00
N GLU A 100 -12.69 18.70 -8.88
CA GLU A 100 -14.06 19.14 -9.18
C GLU A 100 -14.49 20.33 -8.31
N ASP A 101 -14.16 20.33 -7.01
CA ASP A 101 -14.43 21.48 -6.13
C ASP A 101 -13.66 22.75 -6.55
N MET A 102 -12.44 22.59 -7.10
CA MET A 102 -11.68 23.72 -7.67
C MET A 102 -12.35 24.27 -8.92
N GLU A 103 -12.76 23.40 -9.85
CA GLU A 103 -13.36 23.77 -11.14
C GLU A 103 -14.76 24.39 -10.97
N THR A 104 -15.52 23.92 -9.98
CA THR A 104 -16.86 24.42 -9.67
C THR A 104 -16.87 25.65 -8.74
N GLY A 105 -15.70 26.10 -8.28
CA GLY A 105 -15.56 27.25 -7.38
C GLY A 105 -16.06 26.99 -5.95
N ASN A 106 -16.18 25.73 -5.53
CA ASN A 106 -16.58 25.33 -4.18
C ASN A 106 -15.43 25.50 -3.16
N THR A 107 -14.99 26.74 -2.99
CA THR A 107 -13.85 27.12 -2.13
C THR A 107 -14.05 26.77 -0.65
N LYS A 108 -15.30 26.58 -0.20
CA LYS A 108 -15.61 26.16 1.18
C LYS A 108 -15.23 24.69 1.44
N ALA A 109 -15.38 23.82 0.44
CA ALA A 109 -15.06 22.41 0.56
C ALA A 109 -13.58 22.10 0.27
N LEU A 110 -12.85 23.09 -0.26
CA LEU A 110 -11.48 22.92 -0.73
C LEU A 110 -10.51 22.69 0.45
N PRO A 111 -9.83 21.53 0.51
CA PRO A 111 -8.82 21.30 1.53
C PRO A 111 -7.56 22.13 1.27
N ASN A 112 -6.87 22.48 2.35
CA ASN A 112 -5.54 23.09 2.30
C ASN A 112 -4.45 22.03 2.09
N ILE A 113 -4.70 20.82 2.56
CA ILE A 113 -3.76 19.69 2.50
C ILE A 113 -4.55 18.46 2.11
N ILE A 114 -4.06 17.72 1.10
CA ILE A 114 -4.52 16.36 0.81
C ILE A 114 -3.39 15.40 1.17
N LEU A 115 -3.73 14.32 1.87
CA LEU A 115 -2.91 13.12 1.87
C LEU A 115 -3.30 12.28 0.66
N GLY A 116 -2.38 12.08 -0.28
CA GLY A 116 -2.67 11.30 -1.48
C GLY A 116 -1.44 10.83 -2.22
N ALA A 117 -1.65 9.87 -3.12
CA ALA A 117 -0.63 9.33 -3.98
C ALA A 117 0.16 10.42 -4.72
N GLN A 118 1.42 10.13 -5.04
CA GLN A 118 2.31 11.04 -5.76
C GLN A 118 1.68 11.60 -7.04
N SER A 119 0.90 10.78 -7.75
CA SER A 119 0.14 11.15 -8.95
C SER A 119 -0.87 12.27 -8.74
N GLY A 120 -1.33 12.48 -7.51
CA GLY A 120 -2.30 13.52 -7.19
C GLY A 120 -1.80 14.93 -7.47
N ALA A 121 -0.48 15.14 -7.37
CA ALA A 121 0.12 16.43 -7.72
C ALA A 121 -0.18 16.82 -9.17
N TYR A 122 -0.24 15.86 -10.09
CA TYR A 122 -0.49 16.14 -11.51
C TYR A 122 -1.91 16.67 -11.69
N VAL A 123 -2.89 16.00 -11.09
CA VAL A 123 -4.30 16.35 -11.17
C VAL A 123 -4.54 17.75 -10.58
N ILE A 124 -3.96 18.05 -9.41
CA ILE A 124 -4.12 19.35 -8.76
C ILE A 124 -3.38 20.46 -9.52
N ASN A 125 -2.22 20.16 -10.11
CA ASN A 125 -1.41 21.14 -10.82
C ASN A 125 -2.02 21.57 -12.17
N GLN A 126 -2.96 20.80 -12.73
CA GLN A 126 -3.73 21.25 -13.91
C GLN A 126 -4.46 22.58 -13.66
N GLY A 127 -4.86 22.85 -12.40
CA GLY A 127 -5.42 24.14 -11.98
C GLY A 127 -4.38 25.16 -11.46
N GLN A 128 -3.09 24.84 -11.53
CA GLN A 128 -1.98 25.63 -10.95
C GLN A 128 -2.20 25.96 -9.46
N LYS A 129 -2.77 25.00 -8.71
CA LYS A 129 -3.14 25.18 -7.30
C LYS A 129 -2.16 24.53 -6.31
N LEU A 130 -1.00 24.05 -6.73
CA LEU A 130 0.01 23.58 -5.78
C LEU A 130 0.58 24.76 -4.98
N LEU A 131 0.63 24.62 -3.65
CA LEU A 131 1.26 25.61 -2.77
C LEU A 131 2.76 25.34 -2.65
N ASP A 132 3.58 26.29 -3.08
CA ASP A 132 5.03 26.22 -2.86
C ASP A 132 5.35 26.47 -1.38
N VAL A 133 6.08 25.53 -0.76
CA VAL A 133 6.50 25.54 0.64
C VAL A 133 8.03 25.61 0.81
N SER A 134 8.78 25.78 -0.28
CA SER A 134 10.25 25.79 -0.27
C SER A 134 10.84 26.90 0.59
N ASP A 135 10.14 28.04 0.69
CA ASP A 135 10.48 29.17 1.57
C ASP A 135 10.50 28.81 3.07
N GLN A 136 9.89 27.68 3.44
CA GLN A 136 9.93 27.15 4.81
C GLN A 136 11.08 26.16 5.07
N GLY A 137 11.93 25.91 4.07
CA GLY A 137 12.98 24.89 4.12
C GLY A 137 12.50 23.48 3.76
N ILE A 138 11.28 23.34 3.21
CA ILE A 138 10.74 22.08 2.71
C ILE A 138 11.04 21.99 1.21
N ASN A 139 12.25 21.53 0.89
CA ASN A 139 12.77 21.36 -0.47
C ASN A 139 13.37 19.95 -0.62
N LYS A 140 13.92 19.63 -1.80
CA LYS A 140 14.47 18.30 -2.10
C LYS A 140 15.58 17.89 -1.13
N GLU A 141 16.36 18.86 -0.65
CA GLU A 141 17.50 18.65 0.24
C GLU A 141 17.09 18.22 1.65
N LEU A 142 15.84 18.46 2.06
CA LEU A 142 15.30 17.98 3.33
C LEU A 142 15.14 16.44 3.36
N PHE A 143 14.95 15.82 2.20
CA PHE A 143 14.65 14.39 2.07
C PHE A 143 15.89 13.58 1.66
N SER A 144 15.79 12.26 1.79
CA SER A 144 16.78 11.36 1.21
C SER A 144 16.88 11.60 -0.30
N LYS A 145 18.05 11.39 -0.90
CA LYS A 145 18.34 11.93 -2.23
C LYS A 145 17.42 11.33 -3.29
N GLU A 146 17.26 10.01 -3.26
CA GLU A 146 16.49 9.30 -4.28
C GLU A 146 14.99 9.61 -4.16
N ILE A 147 14.47 9.72 -2.94
CA ILE A 147 13.07 10.10 -2.67
C ILE A 147 12.80 11.56 -3.07
N GLY A 148 13.66 12.50 -2.66
CA GLY A 148 13.53 13.91 -3.05
C GLY A 148 13.55 14.10 -4.57
N ASN A 149 14.34 13.29 -5.30
CA ASN A 149 14.34 13.27 -6.76
C ASN A 149 13.03 12.72 -7.33
N LEU A 150 12.51 11.62 -6.80
CA LEU A 150 11.28 11.01 -7.29
C LEU A 150 10.09 11.97 -7.20
N HIS A 151 9.97 12.71 -6.08
CA HIS A 151 8.89 13.68 -5.84
C HIS A 151 9.08 15.04 -6.55
N SER A 152 10.19 15.22 -7.27
CA SER A 152 10.45 16.39 -8.13
C SER A 152 10.04 16.19 -9.59
N ILE A 153 9.57 14.99 -9.95
CA ILE A 153 9.15 14.64 -11.30
C ILE A 153 7.63 14.80 -11.40
N LEU A 154 7.15 15.65 -12.31
CA LEU A 154 5.72 15.82 -12.59
C LEU A 154 5.45 15.99 -14.09
N ALA A 155 4.41 15.33 -14.60
CA ALA A 155 3.98 15.52 -15.98
C ALA A 155 3.61 16.98 -16.29
N GLY A 156 4.08 17.47 -17.44
CA GLY A 156 3.93 18.86 -17.86
C GLY A 156 4.85 19.85 -17.13
N GLN A 157 5.85 19.38 -16.38
CA GLN A 157 6.75 20.25 -15.61
C GLN A 157 8.23 19.95 -15.87
N SER A 158 9.00 20.99 -16.18
CA SER A 158 10.43 20.89 -16.49
C SER A 158 11.35 21.19 -15.31
N ASP A 159 10.87 21.91 -14.29
CA ASP A 159 11.66 22.28 -13.12
C ASP A 159 11.74 21.12 -12.12
N THR A 160 12.86 20.41 -12.13
CA THR A 160 13.12 19.30 -11.21
C THR A 160 13.83 19.73 -9.93
N ASN A 161 13.99 21.04 -9.68
CA ASN A 161 14.62 21.55 -8.45
C ASN A 161 13.63 21.67 -7.28
N LYS A 162 12.33 21.72 -7.55
CA LYS A 162 11.28 21.80 -6.53
C LYS A 162 10.54 20.47 -6.35
N LEU A 163 9.83 20.37 -5.22
CA LEU A 163 8.93 19.26 -4.93
C LEU A 163 7.52 19.61 -5.44
N TYR A 164 6.87 18.68 -6.14
CA TYR A 164 5.48 18.84 -6.59
C TYR A 164 4.46 18.23 -5.63
N ASN A 165 4.92 17.31 -4.80
CA ASN A 165 4.26 16.80 -3.61
C ASN A 165 5.36 16.50 -2.60
N ILE A 166 5.03 16.54 -1.32
CA ILE A 166 6.02 16.43 -0.24
C ILE A 166 6.04 14.96 0.22
N PRO A 167 7.20 14.27 0.15
CA PRO A 167 7.34 12.92 0.71
C PRO A 167 6.95 12.92 2.18
N PHE A 168 6.07 12.01 2.60
CA PHE A 168 5.51 12.05 3.96
C PHE A 168 5.63 10.74 4.72
N ASP A 169 4.90 9.71 4.33
CA ASP A 169 4.72 8.49 5.11
C ASP A 169 5.14 7.27 4.29
N ASN A 170 6.44 7.00 4.24
CA ASN A 170 6.96 5.87 3.49
C ASN A 170 6.72 4.55 4.24
N ALA A 171 6.29 3.51 3.53
CA ALA A 171 6.16 2.15 4.04
C ALA A 171 6.42 1.10 2.96
N ASP A 172 6.93 -0.07 3.36
CA ASP A 172 6.90 -1.26 2.50
C ASP A 172 5.44 -1.72 2.34
N ILE A 173 4.81 -1.41 1.20
CA ILE A 173 3.41 -1.78 0.88
C ILE A 173 3.27 -3.24 0.41
N ASP A 174 4.37 -3.87 0.05
CA ASP A 174 4.49 -5.26 -0.39
C ASP A 174 5.52 -6.03 0.46
N GLY A 175 5.58 -5.73 1.75
CA GLY A 175 6.35 -6.51 2.73
C GLY A 175 5.86 -7.96 2.79
N VAL A 176 6.78 -8.91 3.00
CA VAL A 176 6.41 -10.32 3.02
C VAL A 176 5.93 -10.71 4.42
N GLN A 177 4.74 -11.30 4.50
CA GLN A 177 4.15 -11.78 5.75
C GLN A 177 3.88 -13.28 5.64
N TYR A 178 4.16 -14.02 6.71
CA TYR A 178 4.01 -15.47 6.77
C TYR A 178 3.15 -15.88 7.95
N ASN A 179 2.21 -16.80 7.71
CA ASN A 179 1.57 -17.57 8.77
C ASN A 179 2.39 -18.85 8.98
N LEU A 180 3.18 -18.89 10.06
CA LEU A 180 4.16 -19.94 10.32
C LEU A 180 3.54 -21.33 10.49
N LYS A 181 2.28 -21.42 10.95
CA LYS A 181 1.56 -22.69 11.07
C LYS A 181 1.12 -23.22 9.71
N LEU A 182 0.67 -22.34 8.82
CA LEU A 182 0.34 -22.71 7.45
C LEU A 182 1.59 -23.04 6.64
N MET A 183 2.69 -22.30 6.85
CA MET A 183 3.99 -22.63 6.28
C MET A 183 4.47 -24.02 6.69
N LYS A 184 4.33 -24.38 7.98
CA LYS A 184 4.62 -25.74 8.46
C LYS A 184 3.79 -26.80 7.72
N LYS A 185 2.47 -26.60 7.68
CA LYS A 185 1.55 -27.53 7.00
C LYS A 185 1.90 -27.67 5.52
N MET A 186 2.27 -26.58 4.86
CA MET A 186 2.75 -26.59 3.47
C MET A 186 4.04 -27.39 3.33
N PHE A 187 5.05 -27.16 4.17
CA PHE A 187 6.31 -27.91 4.15
C PHE A 187 6.12 -29.40 4.42
N ASP A 188 5.24 -29.76 5.35
CA ASP A 188 4.91 -31.15 5.64
C ASP A 188 4.26 -31.85 4.45
N LEU A 189 3.28 -31.20 3.82
CA LEU A 189 2.63 -31.74 2.64
C LEU A 189 3.60 -31.83 1.47
N ILE A 190 4.49 -30.85 1.26
CA ILE A 190 5.56 -30.93 0.25
C ILE A 190 6.42 -32.17 0.49
N LYS A 191 6.92 -32.38 1.71
CA LYS A 191 7.74 -33.56 2.07
C LYS A 191 6.94 -34.86 1.91
N GLU A 192 5.69 -34.91 2.36
CA GLU A 192 4.79 -36.08 2.21
C GLU A 192 4.53 -36.41 0.73
N GLY A 193 4.39 -35.40 -0.12
CA GLY A 193 4.21 -35.52 -1.57
C GLY A 193 5.52 -35.73 -2.34
N GLY A 194 6.63 -36.01 -1.65
CA GLY A 194 7.92 -36.33 -2.25
C GLY A 194 8.81 -35.14 -2.61
N GLY A 195 8.39 -33.90 -2.33
CA GLY A 195 9.21 -32.71 -2.54
C GLY A 195 10.29 -32.52 -1.46
N LYS A 196 11.06 -31.43 -1.58
CA LYS A 196 12.17 -31.11 -0.67
C LYS A 196 12.01 -29.70 -0.10
N VAL A 197 12.44 -29.52 1.15
CA VAL A 197 12.50 -28.22 1.83
C VAL A 197 13.84 -28.12 2.54
N GLU A 198 14.63 -27.09 2.23
CA GLU A 198 15.87 -26.80 2.94
C GLU A 198 15.57 -26.38 4.39
N GLU A 199 16.23 -27.02 5.36
CA GLU A 199 15.94 -26.80 6.78
C GLU A 199 16.77 -25.67 7.40
N ASN A 200 17.82 -25.21 6.71
CA ASN A 200 18.72 -24.16 7.18
C ASN A 200 18.27 -22.74 6.80
N ILE A 201 17.25 -22.60 5.95
CA ILE A 201 16.69 -21.31 5.53
C ILE A 201 15.98 -20.61 6.69
N GLU A 202 15.91 -19.27 6.67
CA GLU A 202 15.38 -18.50 7.79
C GLU A 202 13.93 -18.85 8.11
N ILE A 203 13.08 -18.92 7.09
CA ILE A 203 11.66 -19.21 7.30
C ILE A 203 11.42 -20.60 7.91
N TYR A 204 12.24 -21.60 7.60
CA TYR A 204 12.13 -22.92 8.21
C TYR A 204 12.48 -22.85 9.70
N LYS A 205 13.53 -22.10 10.06
CA LYS A 205 13.90 -21.85 11.46
C LYS A 205 12.77 -21.14 12.21
N LYS A 206 12.16 -20.11 11.61
CA LYS A 206 10.99 -19.41 12.19
C LYS A 206 9.80 -20.34 12.40
N VAL A 207 9.52 -21.20 11.43
CA VAL A 207 8.50 -22.24 11.56
C VAL A 207 8.81 -23.14 12.77
N LYS A 208 10.04 -23.62 12.91
CA LYS A 208 10.46 -24.44 14.06
C LYS A 208 10.36 -23.71 15.40
N GLU A 209 10.74 -22.44 15.46
CA GLU A 209 10.61 -21.62 16.67
C GLU A 209 9.14 -21.48 17.13
N SER A 210 8.20 -21.45 16.18
CA SER A 210 6.76 -21.37 16.47
C SER A 210 6.14 -22.68 16.97
N GLU A 211 6.79 -23.83 16.78
CA GLU A 211 6.21 -25.17 17.09
C GLU A 211 6.25 -25.53 18.58
N ASN A 212 7.13 -24.91 19.37
CA ASN A 212 7.44 -25.29 20.76
C ASN A 212 6.35 -24.90 21.78
N GLY A 213 5.09 -25.30 21.54
CA GLY A 213 3.93 -24.97 22.38
C GLY A 213 3.48 -23.51 22.26
N LYS A 214 3.92 -22.80 21.23
CA LYS A 214 3.65 -21.38 21.01
C LYS A 214 2.58 -21.16 19.93
N GLY A 215 1.91 -20.03 20.02
CA GLY A 215 0.89 -19.62 19.05
C GLY A 215 -0.37 -20.50 19.06
N ASN A 216 -1.18 -20.42 18.01
CA ASN A 216 -2.43 -21.16 17.87
C ASN A 216 -2.32 -22.26 16.80
N PRO A 217 -3.04 -23.40 16.95
CA PRO A 217 -3.13 -24.38 15.88
C PRO A 217 -3.93 -23.83 14.69
N ILE A 218 -3.78 -24.45 13.51
CA ILE A 218 -4.64 -24.17 12.36
C ILE A 218 -6.10 -24.49 12.75
N PRO A 219 -7.02 -23.51 12.72
CA PRO A 219 -8.41 -23.73 13.10
C PRO A 219 -9.09 -24.77 12.20
N GLU A 220 -9.97 -25.60 12.76
CA GLU A 220 -10.76 -26.59 11.99
C GLU A 220 -11.61 -25.94 10.89
N LYS A 221 -12.03 -24.70 11.10
CA LYS A 221 -12.77 -23.92 10.09
C LYS A 221 -11.89 -23.50 8.90
N SER A 222 -10.56 -23.48 9.01
CA SER A 222 -9.71 -23.13 7.86
C SER A 222 -9.67 -24.26 6.84
N ILE A 223 -9.82 -23.96 5.54
CA ILE A 223 -9.68 -24.96 4.48
C ILE A 223 -8.30 -25.65 4.49
N TRP A 224 -7.28 -25.01 5.04
CA TRP A 224 -5.95 -25.59 5.24
C TRP A 224 -5.97 -26.86 6.11
N HIS A 225 -6.92 -26.97 7.03
CA HIS A 225 -7.13 -28.17 7.84
C HIS A 225 -7.59 -29.37 6.99
N ALA A 226 -8.27 -29.10 5.88
CA ALA A 226 -8.79 -30.12 4.96
C ALA A 226 -7.81 -30.51 3.84
N LEU A 227 -6.58 -29.96 3.81
CA LEU A 227 -5.63 -30.28 2.73
C LEU A 227 -4.84 -31.56 3.00
N LYS A 228 -4.74 -32.38 1.96
CA LYS A 228 -3.88 -33.57 1.86
C LYS A 228 -3.19 -33.64 0.51
N VAL A 229 -2.10 -34.40 0.40
CA VAL A 229 -1.43 -34.63 -0.90
C VAL A 229 -2.28 -35.51 -1.81
N LYS A 230 -2.29 -35.24 -3.13
CA LYS A 230 -2.95 -36.11 -4.11
C LYS A 230 -2.28 -37.48 -4.20
N THR A 231 -0.95 -37.51 -4.15
CA THR A 231 -0.16 -38.73 -4.23
C THR A 231 1.05 -38.61 -3.31
N LYS A 232 1.16 -39.53 -2.35
CA LYS A 232 2.32 -39.58 -1.45
C LYS A 232 3.57 -39.95 -2.25
N GLY A 233 4.72 -39.40 -1.85
CA GLY A 233 6.01 -39.84 -2.34
C GLY A 233 6.36 -41.22 -1.77
N ASN A 234 7.03 -42.06 -2.57
CA ASN A 234 7.58 -43.31 -2.07
C ASN A 234 8.73 -43.02 -1.09
N GLN A 235 8.62 -43.50 0.15
CA GLN A 235 9.76 -43.55 1.05
C GLN A 235 10.75 -44.60 0.54
N ASN A 236 12.05 -44.31 0.60
CA ASN A 236 13.14 -45.19 0.20
C ASN A 236 12.99 -46.61 0.79
N ASN A 237 12.43 -47.54 0.04
CA ASN A 237 12.57 -48.96 0.30
C ASN A 237 13.80 -49.47 -0.46
N GLY A 238 14.97 -49.22 0.13
CA GLY A 238 16.11 -50.14 0.17
C GLY A 238 16.73 -50.74 -1.10
N ASN A 239 16.28 -50.50 -2.33
CA ASN A 239 16.94 -51.07 -3.52
C ASN A 239 16.81 -50.18 -4.78
N GLY A 240 17.90 -49.46 -5.05
CA GLY A 240 18.50 -49.35 -6.39
C GLY A 240 17.89 -48.43 -7.46
N SER A 241 16.59 -48.12 -7.44
CA SER A 241 16.02 -47.17 -8.43
C SER A 241 14.67 -46.62 -7.98
N THR A 242 14.69 -45.54 -7.20
CA THR A 242 13.48 -44.83 -6.73
C THR A 242 13.07 -43.74 -7.70
N SER A 243 12.18 -44.07 -8.64
CA SER A 243 11.33 -43.08 -9.29
C SER A 243 10.35 -42.54 -8.23
N ASN A 244 10.57 -41.29 -7.80
CA ASN A 244 9.62 -40.60 -6.93
C ASN A 244 8.37 -40.26 -7.76
N ASN A 245 7.22 -40.77 -7.34
CA ASN A 245 5.92 -40.58 -7.98
C ASN A 245 4.99 -39.62 -7.21
N GLY A 246 5.49 -38.99 -6.14
CA GLY A 246 4.68 -38.10 -5.32
C GLY A 246 4.21 -36.85 -6.08
N SER A 247 3.03 -36.33 -5.71
CA SER A 247 2.37 -35.22 -6.42
C SER A 247 3.05 -33.87 -6.23
N LEU A 248 4.03 -33.76 -5.31
CA LEU A 248 4.80 -32.54 -5.02
C LEU A 248 6.31 -32.75 -5.22
N LYS A 249 6.72 -33.82 -5.89
CA LYS A 249 8.13 -34.20 -6.11
C LYS A 249 9.00 -33.15 -6.79
N ASP A 250 8.39 -32.29 -7.61
CA ASP A 250 9.09 -31.26 -8.38
C ASP A 250 9.23 -29.94 -7.61
N ILE A 251 8.79 -29.90 -6.35
CA ILE A 251 8.97 -28.74 -5.47
C ILE A 251 10.25 -28.92 -4.67
N TYR A 252 11.15 -27.94 -4.80
CA TYR A 252 12.30 -27.76 -3.92
C TYR A 252 12.29 -26.34 -3.34
N VAL A 253 11.99 -26.23 -2.06
CA VAL A 253 11.96 -24.95 -1.34
C VAL A 253 13.36 -24.61 -0.83
N THR A 254 13.86 -23.46 -1.24
CA THR A 254 15.19 -22.93 -0.87
C THR A 254 15.07 -21.47 -0.43
N GLU A 255 16.17 -20.87 0.01
CA GLU A 255 16.21 -19.44 0.35
C GLU A 255 15.75 -18.55 -0.82
N LYS A 256 16.14 -18.89 -2.05
CA LYS A 256 15.76 -18.14 -3.27
C LYS A 256 14.26 -18.11 -3.52
N THR A 257 13.53 -19.11 -3.04
CA THR A 257 12.08 -19.20 -3.21
C THR A 257 11.36 -18.00 -2.60
N PHE A 258 11.89 -17.46 -1.50
CA PHE A 258 11.29 -16.34 -0.77
C PHE A 258 11.84 -14.96 -1.14
N GLN A 259 12.81 -14.91 -2.06
CA GLN A 259 13.45 -13.68 -2.52
C GLN A 259 12.96 -13.22 -3.90
N SER A 260 11.94 -13.88 -4.46
CA SER A 260 11.44 -13.63 -5.83
C SER A 260 9.92 -13.76 -5.90
N ILE A 261 9.26 -12.74 -6.47
CA ILE A 261 7.81 -12.74 -6.71
C ILE A 261 7.42 -13.94 -7.60
N LYS A 262 8.20 -14.21 -8.65
CA LYS A 262 7.97 -15.34 -9.55
C LYS A 262 8.05 -16.67 -8.80
N GLU A 263 9.09 -16.88 -7.99
CA GLU A 263 9.29 -18.15 -7.30
C GLU A 263 8.21 -18.40 -6.22
N LEU A 264 7.71 -17.34 -5.58
CA LEU A 264 6.54 -17.42 -4.70
C LEU A 264 5.27 -17.84 -5.45
N ARG A 265 4.99 -17.24 -6.61
CA ARG A 265 3.84 -17.61 -7.46
C ARG A 265 3.95 -19.05 -7.96
N ASP A 266 5.14 -19.46 -8.39
CA ASP A 266 5.39 -20.82 -8.87
C ASP A 266 5.25 -21.86 -7.75
N LEU A 267 5.77 -21.57 -6.54
CA LEU A 267 5.57 -22.42 -5.36
C LEU A 267 4.08 -22.58 -5.07
N ALA A 268 3.33 -21.48 -5.04
CA ALA A 268 1.91 -21.48 -4.77
C ALA A 268 1.12 -22.31 -5.81
N ALA A 269 1.41 -22.12 -7.09
CA ALA A 269 0.77 -22.85 -8.18
C ALA A 269 1.04 -24.36 -8.09
N LYS A 270 2.32 -24.74 -8.00
CA LYS A 270 2.74 -26.16 -7.89
C LYS A 270 2.18 -26.82 -6.64
N PHE A 271 2.13 -26.10 -5.52
CA PHE A 271 1.56 -26.63 -4.28
C PHE A 271 0.08 -26.96 -4.46
N VAL A 272 -0.72 -26.02 -4.99
CA VAL A 272 -2.15 -26.24 -5.24
C VAL A 272 -2.38 -27.37 -6.25
N ASP A 273 -1.54 -27.50 -7.27
CA ASP A 273 -1.65 -28.61 -8.23
C ASP A 273 -1.36 -29.98 -7.61
N GLY A 274 -0.54 -30.06 -6.55
CA GLY A 274 -0.16 -31.33 -5.91
C GLY A 274 -0.97 -31.72 -4.67
N VAL A 275 -1.87 -30.87 -4.18
CA VAL A 275 -2.77 -31.18 -3.04
C VAL A 275 -4.22 -31.34 -3.46
N GLU A 276 -5.06 -31.90 -2.60
CA GLU A 276 -6.50 -31.95 -2.78
C GLU A 276 -7.25 -31.65 -1.47
N ILE A 277 -8.51 -31.22 -1.59
CA ILE A 277 -9.40 -30.99 -0.45
C ILE A 277 -10.05 -32.31 -0.02
N ASP A 278 -9.80 -32.71 1.22
CA ASP A 278 -10.53 -33.79 1.90
C ASP A 278 -11.94 -33.33 2.27
N GLU A 279 -12.91 -33.67 1.44
CA GLU A 279 -14.30 -33.25 1.58
C GLU A 279 -14.93 -33.64 2.92
N SER A 280 -14.46 -34.71 3.55
CA SER A 280 -14.96 -35.16 4.85
C SER A 280 -14.69 -34.14 5.97
N LYS A 281 -13.68 -33.29 5.79
CA LYS A 281 -13.28 -32.23 6.74
C LYS A 281 -13.88 -30.87 6.41
N VAL A 282 -14.61 -30.75 5.31
CA VAL A 282 -15.26 -29.50 4.90
C VAL A 282 -16.65 -29.40 5.54
N THR A 283 -16.91 -28.30 6.23
CA THR A 283 -18.19 -27.98 6.85
C THR A 283 -18.78 -26.71 6.25
N LYS A 284 -20.03 -26.40 6.61
CA LYS A 284 -20.67 -25.14 6.21
C LYS A 284 -19.88 -23.91 6.69
N ASP A 285 -19.21 -24.05 7.84
CA ASP A 285 -18.46 -22.99 8.51
C ASP A 285 -17.00 -22.89 8.01
N THR A 286 -16.58 -23.79 7.11
CA THR A 286 -15.25 -23.74 6.51
C THR A 286 -15.04 -22.42 5.78
N ILE A 287 -13.93 -21.75 6.06
CA ILE A 287 -13.48 -20.54 5.36
C ILE A 287 -12.54 -20.93 4.22
N SER A 288 -12.77 -20.33 3.05
CA SER A 288 -11.87 -20.44 1.90
C SER A 288 -10.47 -19.90 2.21
N GLY A 289 -9.47 -20.29 1.42
CA GLY A 289 -8.09 -19.88 1.62
C GLY A 289 -7.28 -19.91 0.34
N GLU A 290 -6.04 -19.47 0.44
CA GLU A 290 -5.07 -19.44 -0.64
C GLU A 290 -3.67 -19.72 -0.11
N VAL A 291 -2.74 -20.07 -1.00
CA VAL A 291 -1.33 -20.14 -0.62
C VAL A 291 -0.75 -18.74 -0.47
N PHE A 292 -1.00 -17.89 -1.45
CA PHE A 292 -0.39 -16.57 -1.60
C PHE A 292 -1.44 -15.47 -1.74
N SER A 293 -1.41 -14.44 -0.90
CA SER A 293 -2.19 -13.21 -1.14
C SER A 293 -1.29 -12.05 -1.53
N ILE A 294 -1.80 -11.13 -2.35
CA ILE A 294 -1.05 -9.96 -2.84
C ILE A 294 -1.94 -8.72 -2.72
N ASP A 295 -1.57 -7.81 -1.82
CA ASP A 295 -2.07 -6.44 -1.79
C ASP A 295 -1.43 -5.62 -2.92
N TYR A 296 -2.14 -4.61 -3.42
CA TYR A 296 -1.63 -3.70 -4.47
C TYR A 296 -1.03 -4.46 -5.66
N GLN A 297 -1.76 -5.47 -6.16
CA GLN A 297 -1.28 -6.39 -7.19
C GLN A 297 -0.77 -5.71 -8.45
N GLU A 298 -1.35 -4.58 -8.86
CA GLU A 298 -0.87 -3.81 -10.01
C GLU A 298 0.53 -3.27 -9.81
N ASP A 299 0.87 -2.86 -8.59
CA ASP A 299 2.17 -2.32 -8.24
C ASP A 299 3.22 -3.43 -8.18
N VAL A 300 2.86 -4.57 -7.58
CA VAL A 300 3.72 -5.78 -7.57
C VAL A 300 3.95 -6.29 -9.00
N PHE A 301 2.92 -6.26 -9.85
CA PHE A 301 3.04 -6.62 -11.26
C PHE A 301 3.97 -5.66 -12.01
N ASN A 302 3.80 -4.35 -11.83
CA ASN A 302 4.65 -3.33 -12.44
C ASN A 302 6.11 -3.45 -11.98
N LYS A 303 6.32 -3.73 -10.69
CA LYS A 303 7.63 -3.97 -10.09
C LYS A 303 8.33 -5.18 -10.72
N GLU A 304 7.61 -6.29 -10.93
CA GLU A 304 8.16 -7.45 -11.64
C GLU A 304 8.42 -7.13 -13.12
N LEU A 305 7.55 -6.38 -13.79
CA LEU A 305 7.76 -5.94 -15.17
C LEU A 305 8.99 -5.05 -15.31
N HIS A 306 9.20 -4.10 -14.40
CA HIS A 306 10.39 -3.23 -14.39
C HIS A 306 11.69 -4.02 -14.22
N SER A 307 11.67 -5.15 -13.52
CA SER A 307 12.84 -6.02 -13.38
C SER A 307 13.20 -6.78 -14.68
N ARG A 308 12.29 -6.81 -15.66
CA ARG A 308 12.43 -7.53 -16.94
C ARG A 308 12.75 -6.64 -18.13
N ILE A 309 12.76 -5.32 -17.94
CA ILE A 309 13.08 -4.33 -18.97
C ILE A 309 14.42 -3.66 -18.67
N ASP A 310 14.94 -2.88 -19.64
CA ASP A 310 16.23 -2.20 -19.49
C ASP A 310 16.27 -1.27 -18.26
N LYS A 311 17.42 -1.26 -17.57
CA LYS A 311 17.66 -0.40 -16.39
C LYS A 311 17.37 1.09 -16.63
N ASN A 312 17.46 1.59 -17.87
CA ASN A 312 17.24 3.00 -18.19
C ASN A 312 15.82 3.30 -18.71
N LYS A 313 14.92 2.30 -18.79
CA LYS A 313 13.54 2.49 -19.24
C LYS A 313 12.55 2.34 -18.08
N SER A 314 11.41 3.01 -18.18
CA SER A 314 10.21 2.76 -17.36
C SER A 314 9.02 2.44 -18.26
N ILE A 315 7.98 1.80 -17.71
CA ILE A 315 6.71 1.55 -18.43
C ILE A 315 6.00 2.86 -18.81
N PHE A 316 6.16 3.89 -17.97
CA PHE A 316 5.75 5.28 -18.22
C PHE A 316 6.87 6.21 -17.73
N GLU A 317 7.33 7.12 -18.58
CA GLU A 317 8.37 8.10 -18.26
C GLU A 317 8.03 9.46 -18.87
N LEU A 318 8.73 10.53 -18.44
CA LEU A 318 8.60 11.82 -19.10
C LEU A 318 9.47 11.85 -20.36
N GLU A 319 8.93 12.40 -21.44
CA GLU A 319 9.74 12.75 -22.60
C GLU A 319 10.81 13.77 -22.19
N THR A 320 12.04 13.56 -22.65
CA THR A 320 13.11 14.52 -22.47
C THR A 320 12.81 15.74 -23.34
N ASN A 321 12.72 16.93 -22.74
CA ASN A 321 12.34 18.17 -23.42
C ASN A 321 13.07 18.32 -24.75
N LYS A 322 12.32 18.29 -25.85
CA LYS A 322 12.75 18.86 -27.12
C LYS A 322 12.08 20.23 -27.22
N ASN A 323 12.88 21.29 -27.34
CA ASN A 323 12.42 22.62 -27.77
C ASN A 323 11.49 23.39 -26.80
N GLY A 324 11.71 23.31 -25.47
CA GLY A 324 11.02 24.19 -24.51
C GLY A 324 9.53 23.90 -24.30
N GLU A 325 8.99 22.84 -24.90
CA GLU A 325 7.63 22.36 -24.63
C GLU A 325 7.53 21.68 -23.26
N PRO A 326 6.35 21.70 -22.60
CA PRO A 326 6.12 20.92 -21.39
C PRO A 326 6.33 19.42 -21.64
N PRO A 327 7.06 18.70 -20.77
CA PRO A 327 7.32 17.29 -20.97
C PRO A 327 6.03 16.47 -20.91
N LYS A 328 5.78 15.65 -21.93
CA LYS A 328 4.63 14.75 -22.03
C LYS A 328 4.96 13.39 -21.45
N VAL A 329 3.93 12.62 -21.13
CA VAL A 329 4.08 11.22 -20.73
C VAL A 329 4.37 10.38 -21.96
N LYS A 330 5.46 9.62 -21.90
CA LYS A 330 5.83 8.60 -22.86
C LYS A 330 5.25 7.26 -22.42
N TYR A 331 4.28 6.76 -23.19
CA TYR A 331 3.58 5.50 -22.90
C TYR A 331 4.35 4.29 -23.42
N ASN A 332 5.52 4.01 -22.86
CA ASN A 332 6.39 2.92 -23.31
C ASN A 332 5.69 1.54 -23.27
N LEU A 333 4.81 1.29 -22.30
CA LEU A 333 4.00 0.06 -22.26
C LEU A 333 3.18 -0.19 -23.54
N VAL A 334 2.81 0.89 -24.24
CA VAL A 334 1.99 0.85 -25.47
C VAL A 334 2.85 1.03 -26.71
N ASN A 335 3.88 1.88 -26.66
CA ASN A 335 4.61 2.31 -27.86
C ASN A 335 5.96 1.61 -28.05
N ASP A 336 6.54 0.99 -27.01
CA ASP A 336 7.79 0.22 -27.10
C ASP A 336 7.46 -1.27 -27.24
N SER A 337 7.76 -1.86 -28.40
CA SER A 337 7.46 -3.27 -28.70
C SER A 337 8.12 -4.23 -27.71
N THR A 338 9.33 -3.92 -27.23
CA THR A 338 10.04 -4.79 -26.29
C THR A 338 9.37 -4.81 -24.92
N ILE A 339 8.91 -3.65 -24.45
CA ILE A 339 8.20 -3.54 -23.17
C ILE A 339 6.81 -4.17 -23.29
N LYS A 340 6.11 -3.95 -24.41
CA LYS A 340 4.83 -4.58 -24.71
C LYS A 340 4.92 -6.11 -24.73
N ASP A 341 5.97 -6.68 -25.32
CA ASP A 341 6.17 -8.13 -25.37
C ASP A 341 6.49 -8.72 -23.99
N GLU A 342 7.32 -8.04 -23.18
CA GLU A 342 7.58 -8.45 -21.79
C GLU A 342 6.32 -8.36 -20.93
N PHE A 343 5.47 -7.33 -21.13
CA PHE A 343 4.17 -7.25 -20.47
C PHE A 343 3.31 -8.47 -20.80
N LYS A 344 3.15 -8.82 -22.09
CA LYS A 344 2.33 -9.97 -22.52
C LYS A 344 2.84 -11.28 -21.93
N LYS A 345 4.17 -11.48 -21.94
CA LYS A 345 4.81 -12.65 -21.35
C LYS A 345 4.56 -12.73 -19.86
N LEU A 346 4.81 -11.64 -19.13
CA LEU A 346 4.60 -11.58 -17.69
C LEU A 346 3.12 -11.80 -17.32
N TRP A 347 2.20 -11.19 -18.07
CA TRP A 347 0.77 -11.39 -17.88
C TRP A 347 0.38 -12.85 -18.01
N LYS A 348 0.86 -13.54 -19.05
CA LYS A 348 0.64 -14.97 -19.23
C LYS A 348 1.18 -15.78 -18.05
N GLU A 349 2.42 -15.49 -17.62
CA GLU A 349 3.04 -16.16 -16.47
C GLU A 349 2.23 -15.95 -15.18
N TRP A 350 1.67 -14.76 -14.96
CA TRP A 350 0.79 -14.48 -13.81
C TRP A 350 -0.52 -15.27 -13.90
N SER A 351 -1.20 -15.21 -15.04
CA SER A 351 -2.45 -15.95 -15.26
C SER A 351 -2.26 -17.47 -15.14
N ASP A 352 -1.18 -18.03 -15.68
CA ASP A 352 -0.90 -19.47 -15.62
C ASP A 352 -0.67 -19.96 -14.17
N THR A 353 -0.17 -19.09 -13.29
CA THR A 353 0.05 -19.41 -11.86
C THR A 353 -1.23 -19.40 -11.03
N VAL A 354 -2.36 -18.92 -11.56
CA VAL A 354 -3.65 -18.98 -10.87
C VAL A 354 -4.23 -20.40 -11.00
N LYS A 355 -4.08 -21.19 -9.95
CA LYS A 355 -4.60 -22.56 -9.79
C LYS A 355 -5.67 -22.54 -8.72
N ARG A 356 -6.73 -23.34 -8.90
CA ARG A 356 -7.89 -23.31 -8.02
C ARG A 356 -8.57 -24.66 -7.90
N GLN A 357 -9.02 -24.95 -6.69
CA GLN A 357 -9.88 -26.07 -6.35
C GLN A 357 -11.15 -25.53 -5.70
N GLU A 358 -12.29 -25.99 -6.18
CA GLU A 358 -13.60 -25.61 -5.65
C GLU A 358 -14.34 -26.84 -5.13
N LYS A 359 -15.04 -26.68 -4.02
CA LYS A 359 -15.99 -27.66 -3.52
C LYS A 359 -17.26 -26.96 -3.04
N THR A 360 -18.39 -27.49 -3.49
CA THR A 360 -19.72 -27.13 -2.98
C THR A 360 -20.21 -28.29 -2.15
N LYS A 361 -20.43 -28.08 -0.85
CA LYS A 361 -21.10 -29.11 -0.04
C LYS A 361 -22.58 -29.09 -0.33
N GLU A 362 -23.20 -30.27 -0.40
CA GLU A 362 -24.64 -30.41 -0.59
C GLU A 362 -25.41 -29.60 0.46
N GLY A 363 -26.35 -28.75 0.01
CA GLY A 363 -27.10 -27.84 0.87
C GLY A 363 -26.39 -26.53 1.28
N SER A 364 -25.17 -26.27 0.80
CA SER A 364 -24.48 -24.98 1.00
C SER A 364 -24.60 -24.10 -0.25
N LEU A 365 -24.95 -22.83 -0.04
CA LEU A 365 -24.97 -21.81 -1.09
C LEU A 365 -23.57 -21.28 -1.44
N ASP A 366 -22.58 -21.48 -0.55
CA ASP A 366 -21.24 -20.91 -0.68
C ASP A 366 -20.20 -21.95 -1.13
N LYS A 367 -19.55 -21.68 -2.25
CA LYS A 367 -18.38 -22.45 -2.72
C LYS A 367 -17.20 -22.28 -1.76
N LYS A 368 -16.59 -23.38 -1.35
CA LYS A 368 -15.32 -23.39 -0.61
C LYS A 368 -14.18 -23.49 -1.60
N VAL A 369 -13.26 -22.55 -1.52
CA VAL A 369 -12.21 -22.32 -2.51
C VAL A 369 -10.85 -22.45 -1.85
N PHE A 370 -9.98 -23.26 -2.45
CA PHE A 370 -8.55 -23.23 -2.19
C PHE A 370 -7.82 -22.89 -3.49
N GLN A 371 -7.03 -21.81 -3.49
CA GLN A 371 -6.36 -21.32 -4.69
C GLN A 371 -4.90 -20.95 -4.46
N SER A 372 -4.11 -20.85 -5.52
CA SER A 372 -2.68 -20.55 -5.40
C SER A 372 -2.49 -19.09 -5.00
N VAL A 373 -3.19 -18.18 -5.67
CA VAL A 373 -3.05 -16.73 -5.49
C VAL A 373 -4.43 -16.09 -5.25
N LYS A 374 -4.49 -15.10 -4.36
CA LYS A 374 -5.58 -14.12 -4.25
C LYS A 374 -5.01 -12.72 -4.41
N PHE A 375 -5.45 -12.01 -5.45
CA PHE A 375 -5.21 -10.58 -5.58
C PHE A 375 -6.28 -9.84 -4.77
N MET A 376 -5.84 -8.93 -3.90
CA MET A 376 -6.70 -8.29 -2.90
C MET A 376 -7.32 -7.02 -3.47
N ALA A 377 -8.61 -6.80 -3.25
CA ALA A 377 -9.26 -5.55 -3.66
C ALA A 377 -8.87 -4.34 -2.79
N ASN A 378 -8.26 -4.56 -1.62
CA ASN A 378 -7.87 -3.54 -0.65
C ASN A 378 -9.05 -2.62 -0.26
N GLU A 379 -8.77 -1.34 0.03
CA GLU A 379 -9.74 -0.37 0.58
C GLU A 379 -10.45 -0.89 1.85
N ASP A 380 -11.78 -0.96 1.86
CA ASP A 380 -12.60 -1.43 2.98
C ASP A 380 -13.03 -2.90 2.84
N LYS A 381 -12.51 -3.62 1.84
CA LYS A 381 -13.02 -4.95 1.44
C LYS A 381 -12.19 -6.12 1.98
N GLU A 382 -10.90 -6.18 1.65
CA GLU A 382 -10.04 -7.31 2.00
C GLU A 382 -8.55 -6.92 1.98
N TRP A 383 -7.74 -7.51 2.86
CA TRP A 383 -6.29 -7.27 2.94
C TRP A 383 -5.51 -8.56 3.19
N GLY A 384 -4.33 -8.68 2.62
CA GLY A 384 -3.45 -9.84 2.78
C GLY A 384 -3.10 -10.11 4.25
N SER A 385 -2.87 -9.04 5.02
CA SER A 385 -2.66 -9.10 6.47
C SER A 385 -3.84 -9.78 7.21
N TRP A 386 -5.08 -9.53 6.78
CA TRP A 386 -6.27 -10.15 7.37
C TRP A 386 -6.35 -11.64 7.03
N ASN A 387 -5.91 -12.03 5.84
CA ASN A 387 -5.85 -13.44 5.45
C ASN A 387 -4.75 -14.21 6.20
N ILE A 388 -3.61 -13.57 6.51
CA ILE A 388 -2.59 -14.14 7.42
C ILE A 388 -3.17 -14.35 8.81
N PHE A 389 -3.85 -13.34 9.35
CA PHE A 389 -4.50 -13.37 10.66
C PHE A 389 -5.51 -14.51 10.82
N ARG A 390 -6.34 -14.73 9.79
CA ARG A 390 -7.45 -15.70 9.82
C ARG A 390 -7.06 -17.12 9.38
N PHE A 391 -5.76 -17.41 9.25
CA PHE A 391 -5.28 -18.68 8.68
C PHE A 391 -5.88 -18.99 7.30
N GLN A 392 -6.01 -17.98 6.44
CA GLN A 392 -6.47 -18.12 5.05
C GLN A 392 -5.30 -18.17 4.06
N SER A 393 -4.24 -17.38 4.28
CA SER A 393 -3.02 -17.32 3.46
C SER A 393 -1.80 -17.90 4.19
N ALA A 394 -0.98 -18.71 3.50
CA ALA A 394 0.31 -19.15 4.06
C ALA A 394 1.35 -18.03 4.05
N PHE A 395 1.41 -17.28 2.95
CA PHE A 395 2.22 -16.07 2.85
C PHE A 395 1.50 -14.98 2.05
N SER A 396 1.94 -13.74 2.24
CA SER A 396 1.32 -12.56 1.65
C SER A 396 2.36 -11.50 1.32
N LEU A 397 2.16 -10.77 0.20
CA LEU A 397 2.76 -9.45 0.02
C LEU A 397 1.72 -8.43 0.51
N ALA A 398 1.98 -7.81 1.64
CA ALA A 398 1.02 -6.95 2.32
C ALA A 398 1.71 -5.77 2.99
N ALA A 399 0.96 -4.68 3.17
CA ALA A 399 1.50 -3.47 3.75
C ALA A 399 2.03 -3.71 5.17
N SER A 400 3.28 -3.34 5.41
CA SER A 400 3.99 -3.51 6.69
C SER A 400 3.30 -2.77 7.84
N VAL A 401 2.66 -1.63 7.57
CA VAL A 401 1.85 -0.88 8.55
C VAL A 401 0.62 -1.66 9.04
N GLY A 402 0.22 -2.70 8.31
CA GLY A 402 -0.76 -3.70 8.71
C GLY A 402 -0.23 -4.71 9.75
N ALA A 403 0.98 -4.56 10.29
CA ALA A 403 1.60 -5.50 11.24
C ALA A 403 0.79 -5.76 12.51
N HIS A 404 -0.07 -4.83 12.93
CA HIS A 404 -0.97 -5.07 14.06
C HIS A 404 -2.21 -5.89 13.65
N GLN A 405 -2.62 -5.83 12.37
CA GLN A 405 -3.84 -6.44 11.84
C GLN A 405 -3.66 -7.91 11.45
N ASN A 406 -2.42 -8.38 11.34
CA ASN A 406 -2.11 -9.77 10.99
C ASN A 406 -2.10 -10.73 12.19
N LYS A 407 -2.40 -10.23 13.40
CA LYS A 407 -2.32 -10.98 14.65
C LYS A 407 -3.35 -10.52 15.69
N VAL A 408 -3.62 -11.36 16.67
CA VAL A 408 -4.50 -11.09 17.82
C VAL A 408 -3.98 -9.87 18.59
N SER A 409 -4.85 -8.87 18.72
CA SER A 409 -4.68 -7.71 19.59
C SER A 409 -6.04 -7.07 19.89
N GLN A 410 -6.11 -6.21 20.90
CA GLN A 410 -7.33 -5.44 21.20
C GLN A 410 -7.76 -4.55 20.02
N LEU A 411 -6.79 -4.01 19.25
CA LEU A 411 -7.08 -3.18 18.08
C LEU A 411 -7.61 -4.01 16.92
N THR A 412 -7.03 -5.18 16.68
CA THR A 412 -7.49 -6.12 15.64
C THR A 412 -8.92 -6.57 15.91
N ARG A 413 -9.25 -6.91 17.17
CA ARG A 413 -10.61 -7.31 17.55
C ARG A 413 -11.65 -6.24 17.25
N ASN A 414 -11.28 -4.97 17.45
CA ASN A 414 -12.17 -3.82 17.29
C ASN A 414 -12.00 -3.11 15.95
N HIS A 415 -11.30 -3.72 14.99
CA HIS A 415 -11.01 -3.09 13.71
C HIS A 415 -12.32 -2.68 13.00
N PRO A 416 -12.45 -1.43 12.52
CA PRO A 416 -13.72 -0.90 12.05
C PRO A 416 -14.33 -1.72 10.91
N TYR A 417 -13.50 -2.28 10.03
CA TYR A 417 -13.92 -3.04 8.84
C TYR A 417 -14.17 -4.53 9.10
N PHE A 418 -13.92 -5.04 10.30
CA PHE A 418 -14.27 -6.41 10.63
C PHE A 418 -15.75 -6.56 10.97
N GLY A 419 -16.32 -7.69 10.55
CA GLY A 419 -17.69 -8.06 10.85
C GLY A 419 -17.88 -8.61 12.27
N ASP A 420 -19.13 -8.92 12.58
CA ASP A 420 -19.51 -9.57 13.84
C ASP A 420 -18.87 -10.96 14.00
N ASP A 421 -18.54 -11.62 12.90
CA ASP A 421 -17.84 -12.91 12.86
C ASP A 421 -16.45 -12.86 13.51
N ILE A 422 -15.85 -11.67 13.61
CA ILE A 422 -14.59 -11.45 14.33
C ILE A 422 -14.84 -10.71 15.65
N LYS A 423 -15.59 -9.60 15.62
CA LYS A 423 -15.79 -8.73 16.79
C LYS A 423 -16.44 -9.47 17.96
N LYS A 424 -17.38 -10.38 17.66
CA LYS A 424 -18.18 -11.11 18.65
C LYS A 424 -17.75 -12.57 18.83
N ASP A 425 -16.70 -13.03 18.16
CA ASP A 425 -16.23 -14.43 18.28
C ASP A 425 -15.72 -14.68 19.72
N PRO A 426 -16.37 -15.56 20.51
CA PRO A 426 -15.89 -15.90 21.85
C PRO A 426 -14.57 -16.66 21.84
N LYS A 427 -14.18 -17.23 20.69
CA LYS A 427 -12.92 -17.95 20.48
C LYS A 427 -11.90 -17.12 19.70
N PHE A 428 -12.07 -15.80 19.58
CA PHE A 428 -11.18 -14.89 18.84
C PHE A 428 -9.69 -15.17 19.10
N ASP A 429 -9.29 -15.33 20.36
CA ASP A 429 -7.90 -15.55 20.76
C ASP A 429 -7.37 -16.97 20.47
N LEU A 430 -8.23 -17.90 20.07
CA LEU A 430 -7.90 -19.31 19.80
C LEU A 430 -7.93 -19.67 18.31
N VAL A 431 -8.74 -18.94 17.52
CA VAL A 431 -9.00 -19.26 16.11
C VAL A 431 -8.31 -18.31 15.13
N ASN A 432 -7.49 -17.38 15.62
CA ASN A 432 -6.73 -16.44 14.80
C ASN A 432 -5.25 -16.38 15.23
N ALA A 433 -4.38 -15.93 14.33
CA ALA A 433 -2.94 -15.96 14.52
C ALA A 433 -2.49 -15.07 15.70
N LYS A 434 -1.58 -15.58 16.53
CA LYS A 434 -0.90 -14.85 17.61
C LYS A 434 0.46 -14.33 17.15
N GLU A 435 1.14 -13.60 18.05
CA GLU A 435 2.50 -13.10 17.83
C GLU A 435 3.46 -14.18 17.31
N ASP A 436 3.48 -15.34 17.95
CA ASP A 436 4.37 -16.45 17.58
C ASP A 436 3.96 -17.17 16.28
N ASP A 437 2.79 -16.87 15.72
CA ASP A 437 2.30 -17.48 14.47
C ASP A 437 2.70 -16.68 13.23
N VAL A 438 3.21 -15.45 13.40
CA VAL A 438 3.41 -14.52 12.28
C VAL A 438 4.85 -14.05 12.21
N PHE A 439 5.42 -14.13 11.02
CA PHE A 439 6.70 -13.49 10.69
C PHE A 439 6.51 -12.49 9.57
N MET A 440 7.19 -11.35 9.64
CA MET A 440 7.16 -10.30 8.64
C MET A 440 8.59 -9.88 8.29
N ASP A 441 8.83 -9.68 7.00
CA ASP A 441 10.10 -9.22 6.45
C ASP A 441 9.88 -8.07 5.44
N SER A 442 10.96 -7.41 5.04
CA SER A 442 10.97 -6.33 4.06
C SER A 442 10.39 -6.75 2.70
N GLN A 443 10.05 -5.78 1.87
CA GLN A 443 9.61 -6.02 0.50
C GLN A 443 10.62 -6.83 -0.34
N ILE A 444 10.09 -7.66 -1.25
CA ILE A 444 10.91 -8.36 -2.25
C ILE A 444 11.36 -7.36 -3.31
N THR A 445 12.65 -7.32 -3.61
CA THR A 445 13.23 -6.38 -4.60
C THR A 445 13.81 -7.15 -5.78
N PRO A 446 13.01 -7.49 -6.82
CA PRO A 446 13.47 -8.34 -7.90
C PRO A 446 14.62 -7.69 -8.67
N LEU A 447 15.70 -8.45 -8.89
CA LEU A 447 16.89 -7.99 -9.60
C LEU A 447 16.58 -7.73 -11.07
N ILE A 448 17.16 -6.66 -11.62
CA ILE A 448 17.04 -6.40 -13.06
C ILE A 448 17.77 -7.48 -13.85
N THR A 449 17.05 -8.13 -14.77
CA THR A 449 17.54 -9.27 -15.55
C THR A 449 18.14 -8.86 -16.90
N LYS A 450 17.67 -7.77 -17.50
CA LYS A 450 18.22 -7.19 -18.73
C LYS A 450 19.12 -5.99 -18.41
N SER A 451 20.41 -6.27 -18.25
CA SER A 451 21.45 -5.23 -18.24
C SER A 451 22.20 -5.32 -19.56
N ASN A 452 22.08 -4.31 -20.42
CA ASN A 452 23.00 -4.11 -21.55
C ASN A 452 24.40 -3.78 -21.02
N THR A 453 25.05 -4.75 -20.39
CA THR A 453 26.49 -4.72 -20.14
C THR A 453 27.11 -5.64 -21.16
N SER A 454 27.82 -5.02 -22.11
CA SER A 454 28.70 -5.65 -23.05
C SER A 454 29.58 -6.70 -22.35
N SER A 455 29.69 -7.85 -23.01
CA SER A 455 30.24 -9.14 -22.55
C SER A 455 31.71 -9.18 -22.06
N ASN A 456 32.29 -8.08 -21.55
CA ASN A 456 33.72 -8.00 -21.22
C ASN A 456 34.04 -7.45 -19.82
N SER A 457 33.21 -7.69 -18.80
CA SER A 457 33.59 -7.39 -17.41
C SER A 457 33.35 -8.58 -16.49
N THR A 458 34.45 -9.16 -15.99
CA THR A 458 34.52 -10.20 -14.93
C THR A 458 34.20 -9.65 -13.54
N THR A 459 33.32 -8.66 -13.44
CA THR A 459 32.84 -8.10 -12.17
C THR A 459 31.46 -8.66 -11.87
N THR A 460 31.33 -9.34 -10.73
CA THR A 460 30.09 -9.77 -10.07
C THR A 460 28.84 -8.98 -10.50
N ASN A 461 27.78 -9.70 -10.90
CA ASN A 461 26.47 -9.17 -11.29
C ASN A 461 25.90 -8.15 -10.28
N ASN A 462 26.26 -6.87 -10.40
CA ASN A 462 25.77 -5.76 -9.58
C ASN A 462 24.48 -5.15 -10.17
N ASN A 463 23.54 -5.98 -10.63
CA ASN A 463 22.26 -5.46 -11.09
C ASN A 463 21.43 -5.07 -9.86
N PRO A 464 20.97 -3.81 -9.73
CA PRO A 464 20.17 -3.41 -8.59
C PRO A 464 18.80 -4.11 -8.62
N GLY A 465 18.20 -4.28 -7.44
CA GLY A 465 16.79 -4.66 -7.31
C GLY A 465 15.85 -3.49 -7.65
N ILE A 466 14.59 -3.80 -7.96
CA ILE A 466 13.54 -2.78 -8.06
C ILE A 466 12.90 -2.59 -6.68
N PHE A 467 12.99 -1.37 -6.16
CA PHE A 467 12.26 -0.90 -4.98
C PHE A 467 11.01 -0.17 -5.44
N HIS A 468 9.91 -0.37 -4.71
CA HIS A 468 8.70 0.40 -4.90
C HIS A 468 8.48 1.27 -3.67
N GLU A 469 8.36 2.59 -3.89
CA GLU A 469 7.98 3.51 -2.83
C GLU A 469 6.49 3.33 -2.53
N GLY A 470 6.19 2.82 -1.34
CA GLY A 470 4.84 2.77 -0.82
C GLY A 470 4.57 3.91 0.16
N GLY A 471 3.28 4.14 0.42
CA GLY A 471 2.81 5.23 1.27
C GLY A 471 2.14 6.35 0.50
N SER A 472 1.94 7.47 1.16
CA SER A 472 1.25 8.63 0.62
C SER A 472 2.18 9.85 0.57
N SER A 473 1.72 10.90 -0.10
CA SER A 473 2.38 12.19 -0.16
C SER A 473 1.49 13.28 0.40
N ILE A 474 2.10 14.35 0.91
CA ILE A 474 1.37 15.57 1.25
C ILE A 474 1.30 16.46 0.00
N ILE A 475 0.08 16.81 -0.41
CA ILE A 475 -0.19 17.74 -1.51
C ILE A 475 -0.75 19.03 -0.89
N PRO A 476 0.08 20.07 -0.71
CA PRO A 476 -0.37 21.36 -0.18
C PRO A 476 -1.06 22.17 -1.30
N ILE A 477 -2.20 22.75 -0.99
CA ILE A 477 -3.07 23.44 -1.95
C ILE A 477 -3.08 24.94 -1.66
N ASN A 478 -2.82 25.73 -2.70
CA ASN A 478 -3.04 27.16 -2.71
C ASN A 478 -4.54 27.43 -2.84
N VAL A 479 -5.19 27.73 -1.72
CA VAL A 479 -6.63 28.02 -1.68
C VAL A 479 -6.97 29.47 -2.01
N GLY A 480 -6.00 30.26 -2.51
CA GLY A 480 -6.20 31.68 -2.84
C GLY A 480 -6.39 32.59 -1.62
N ASN A 481 -6.07 32.11 -0.42
CA ASN A 481 -6.18 32.86 0.83
C ASN A 481 -4.83 32.87 1.56
N GLU A 482 -4.19 34.04 1.61
CA GLU A 482 -2.83 34.18 2.14
C GLU A 482 -2.69 33.78 3.61
N LYS A 483 -3.71 34.07 4.44
CA LYS A 483 -3.73 33.65 5.84
C LYS A 483 -3.70 32.13 5.95
N LEU A 484 -4.53 31.44 5.16
CA LEU A 484 -4.61 29.98 5.17
C LEU A 484 -3.36 29.34 4.56
N ASN A 485 -2.80 29.91 3.49
CA ASN A 485 -1.56 29.45 2.89
C ASN A 485 -0.39 29.59 3.87
N THR A 486 -0.26 30.73 4.56
CA THR A 486 0.73 30.94 5.62
C THR A 486 0.54 29.98 6.80
N GLY A 487 -0.70 29.77 7.23
CA GLY A 487 -1.02 28.80 8.29
C GLY A 487 -0.66 27.36 7.90
N THR A 488 -0.92 26.98 6.65
CA THR A 488 -0.58 25.67 6.07
C THR A 488 0.94 25.47 6.06
N LYS A 489 1.69 26.48 5.58
CA LYS A 489 3.16 26.50 5.60
C LYS A 489 3.73 26.33 7.01
N LYS A 490 3.21 27.08 7.99
CA LYS A 490 3.63 26.99 9.40
C LYS A 490 3.40 25.59 9.97
N PHE A 491 2.22 25.01 9.72
CA PHE A 491 1.90 23.66 10.17
C PHE A 491 2.83 22.61 9.55
N LEU A 492 3.04 22.65 8.23
CA LEU A 492 3.91 21.70 7.54
C LEU A 492 5.37 21.81 8.00
N LYS A 493 5.88 23.03 8.19
CA LYS A 493 7.23 23.24 8.75
C LYS A 493 7.37 22.58 10.12
N TRP A 494 6.40 22.78 11.00
CA TRP A 494 6.40 22.11 12.31
C TRP A 494 6.30 20.59 12.15
N LEU A 495 5.41 20.08 11.31
CA LEU A 495 5.19 18.66 11.12
C LEU A 495 6.50 17.93 10.73
N TYR A 496 7.28 18.48 9.80
CA TYR A 496 8.52 17.87 9.31
C TYR A 496 9.75 18.13 10.20
N MET A 497 9.90 19.35 10.73
CA MET A 497 11.15 19.78 11.37
C MET A 497 11.03 19.97 12.89
N GLY A 498 9.80 19.94 13.41
CA GLY A 498 9.48 20.24 14.79
C GLY A 498 9.56 19.05 15.76
N GLU A 499 9.18 19.37 16.98
CA GLU A 499 9.05 18.45 18.10
C GLU A 499 7.64 18.57 18.68
N ASN A 500 7.22 17.54 19.39
CA ASN A 500 6.02 17.54 20.20
C ASN A 500 6.33 17.12 21.63
N GLN A 501 5.35 17.33 22.51
CA GLN A 501 5.36 16.81 23.87
C GLN A 501 4.01 16.12 24.15
N ILE A 502 3.86 14.91 23.64
CA ILE A 502 2.67 14.08 23.86
C ILE A 502 2.92 13.13 25.03
N ASN A 503 1.95 13.01 25.95
CA ASN A 503 2.07 12.19 27.16
C ASN A 503 3.33 12.50 27.99
N LYS A 504 3.70 13.79 28.08
CA LYS A 504 4.90 14.30 28.76
C LYS A 504 6.23 13.82 28.17
N VAL A 505 6.22 13.14 27.02
CA VAL A 505 7.44 12.72 26.31
C VAL A 505 7.72 13.72 25.21
N LYS A 506 8.88 14.38 25.30
CA LYS A 506 9.36 15.29 24.26
C LYS A 506 10.12 14.50 23.19
N GLU A 507 9.71 14.61 21.94
CA GLU A 507 10.33 13.88 20.82
C GLU A 507 10.10 14.58 19.47
N LYS A 508 10.86 14.16 18.46
CA LYS A 508 10.66 14.60 17.07
C LYS A 508 9.36 14.02 16.52
N ASN A 509 8.65 14.79 15.71
CA ASN A 509 7.38 14.38 15.12
C ASN A 509 7.50 13.09 14.28
N TRP A 510 8.60 12.92 13.54
CA TRP A 510 8.85 11.71 12.76
C TRP A 510 8.88 10.44 13.65
N LEU A 511 9.44 10.54 14.86
CA LEU A 511 9.56 9.39 15.77
C LEU A 511 8.19 9.06 16.40
N THR A 512 7.39 10.08 16.71
CA THR A 512 5.99 9.88 17.09
C THR A 512 5.24 9.16 15.98
N LEU A 513 5.34 9.63 14.74
CA LEU A 513 4.69 8.97 13.60
C LEU A 513 5.14 7.51 13.47
N ALA A 514 6.44 7.24 13.47
CA ALA A 514 6.97 5.89 13.38
C ALA A 514 6.38 4.97 14.47
N LYS A 515 6.40 5.40 15.73
CA LYS A 515 5.95 4.55 16.84
C LYS A 515 4.42 4.37 16.93
N THR A 516 3.63 5.29 16.37
CA THR A 516 2.15 5.21 16.45
C THR A 516 1.44 4.92 15.14
N SER A 517 2.16 4.82 14.03
CA SER A 517 1.57 4.52 12.72
C SER A 517 2.32 3.49 11.89
N GLY A 518 3.60 3.23 12.20
CA GLY A 518 4.44 2.32 11.44
C GLY A 518 5.09 2.94 10.20
N TYR A 519 4.70 4.15 9.81
CA TYR A 519 5.28 4.88 8.68
C TYR A 519 6.56 5.63 9.08
N ILE A 520 7.49 5.74 8.14
CA ILE A 520 8.73 6.53 8.33
C ILE A 520 8.70 7.77 7.44
N MET A 521 9.04 8.93 8.00
CA MET A 521 9.28 10.12 7.17
C MET A 521 10.65 9.98 6.48
N PRO A 522 10.74 10.06 5.14
CA PRO A 522 12.00 9.85 4.40
C PRO A 522 12.91 11.09 4.43
N LEU A 523 13.09 11.69 5.61
CA LEU A 523 13.98 12.83 5.84
C LEU A 523 15.43 12.39 5.74
N ARG A 524 16.31 13.24 5.22
CA ARG A 524 17.77 12.97 5.17
C ARG A 524 18.35 12.70 6.56
N SER A 525 17.83 13.39 7.58
CA SER A 525 18.24 13.21 8.98
C SER A 525 17.74 11.91 9.61
N VAL A 526 16.82 11.20 8.97
CA VAL A 526 16.19 9.96 9.44
C VAL A 526 16.71 8.75 8.65
N VAL A 527 16.89 8.88 7.34
CA VAL A 527 17.38 7.79 6.47
C VAL A 527 18.90 7.67 6.59
N ASN A 528 19.36 7.09 7.70
CA ASN A 528 20.77 6.79 7.95
C ASN A 528 20.93 5.61 8.93
N LYS A 529 22.16 5.07 9.00
CA LYS A 529 22.50 3.90 9.82
C LYS A 529 22.31 4.13 11.32
N ASN A 530 22.63 5.31 11.84
CA ASN A 530 22.49 5.62 13.27
C ASN A 530 21.02 5.56 13.70
N THR A 531 20.12 6.18 12.94
CA THR A 531 18.68 6.12 13.20
C THR A 531 18.14 4.69 13.13
N TYR A 532 18.64 3.88 12.18
CA TYR A 532 18.28 2.47 12.10
C TYR A 532 18.71 1.68 13.33
N ASP A 533 19.96 1.84 13.78
CA ASP A 533 20.48 1.13 14.95
C ASP A 533 19.75 1.56 16.24
N ASP A 534 19.41 2.84 16.37
CA ASP A 534 18.61 3.37 17.48
C ASP A 534 17.18 2.79 17.50
N LEU A 535 16.51 2.74 16.35
CA LEU A 535 15.17 2.14 16.25
C LEU A 535 15.22 0.64 16.54
N LYS A 536 16.23 -0.07 16.02
CA LYS A 536 16.44 -1.50 16.27
C LYS A 536 16.59 -1.77 17.77
N LYS A 537 17.43 -0.99 18.46
CA LYS A 537 17.60 -1.12 19.91
C LYS A 537 16.28 -0.90 20.68
N ARG A 538 15.49 0.10 20.29
CA ARG A 538 14.16 0.36 20.90
C ARG A 538 13.19 -0.81 20.70
N VAL A 539 13.19 -1.42 19.51
CA VAL A 539 12.40 -2.62 19.22
C VAL A 539 12.84 -3.78 20.12
N GLU A 540 14.14 -4.05 20.20
CA GLU A 540 14.69 -5.14 21.01
C GLU A 540 14.40 -4.96 22.52
N GLU A 541 14.55 -3.75 23.04
CA GLU A 541 14.23 -3.42 24.44
C GLU A 541 12.74 -3.60 24.75
N LEU A 542 11.86 -3.10 23.87
CA LEU A 542 10.42 -3.22 24.05
C LEU A 542 9.94 -4.67 23.91
N GLU A 543 10.50 -5.41 22.96
CA GLU A 543 10.24 -6.84 22.79
C GLU A 543 10.65 -7.64 24.03
N LYS A 544 11.83 -7.36 24.59
CA LYS A 544 12.29 -8.00 25.84
C LYS A 544 11.37 -7.68 27.01
N LYS A 545 10.93 -6.42 27.15
CA LYS A 545 9.96 -6.01 28.18
C LYS A 545 8.64 -6.77 28.03
N LEU A 546 8.10 -6.80 26.82
CA LEU A 546 6.79 -7.38 26.55
C LEU A 546 6.77 -8.92 26.60
N LYS A 547 7.87 -9.60 26.22
CA LYS A 547 7.99 -11.06 26.39
C LYS A 547 8.03 -11.51 27.85
N ALA A 548 8.24 -10.59 28.80
CA ALA A 548 8.17 -10.87 30.23
C ALA A 548 6.74 -10.82 30.79
N THR A 549 5.75 -10.34 30.01
CA THR A 549 4.35 -10.32 30.42
C THR A 549 3.66 -11.64 30.12
N GLN A 550 2.53 -11.91 30.80
CA GLN A 550 1.78 -13.17 30.60
C GLN A 550 1.12 -13.24 29.22
N ASP A 551 0.66 -12.10 28.71
CA ASP A 551 -0.05 -12.01 27.43
C ASP A 551 0.24 -10.67 26.76
N ILE A 552 1.22 -10.67 25.86
CA ILE A 552 1.64 -9.49 25.11
C ILE A 552 0.48 -8.82 24.36
N SER A 553 -0.55 -9.56 23.94
CA SER A 553 -1.65 -9.03 23.12
C SER A 553 -2.55 -8.03 23.85
N LYS A 554 -2.46 -8.01 25.18
CA LYS A 554 -3.22 -7.14 26.08
C LYS A 554 -2.45 -5.91 26.53
N GLU A 555 -1.15 -5.84 26.25
CA GLU A 555 -0.30 -4.72 26.66
C GLU A 555 -0.48 -3.51 25.73
N PRO A 556 -0.73 -2.30 26.23
CA PRO A 556 -0.87 -1.11 25.39
C PRO A 556 0.33 -0.84 24.47
N GLU A 557 1.55 -1.09 24.96
CA GLU A 557 2.77 -0.88 24.19
C GLU A 557 3.01 -1.94 23.09
N TYR A 558 2.22 -3.00 23.03
CA TYR A 558 2.32 -3.99 21.97
C TYR A 558 1.98 -3.40 20.60
N PHE A 559 1.06 -2.45 20.54
CA PHE A 559 0.80 -1.69 19.32
C PHE A 559 2.06 -0.93 18.86
N ASN A 560 2.71 -0.22 19.79
CA ASN A 560 3.94 0.53 19.50
C ASN A 560 5.07 -0.41 19.02
N LEU A 561 5.20 -1.61 19.60
CA LEU A 561 6.17 -2.61 19.14
C LEU A 561 5.93 -2.98 17.67
N ASN A 562 4.68 -3.29 17.31
CA ASN A 562 4.34 -3.65 15.93
C ASN A 562 4.59 -2.49 14.95
N MET A 563 4.26 -1.26 15.35
CA MET A 563 4.50 -0.06 14.53
C MET A 563 6.00 0.19 14.35
N LEU A 564 6.78 0.14 15.43
CA LEU A 564 8.24 0.32 15.35
C LEU A 564 8.92 -0.74 14.47
N ARG A 565 8.46 -2.00 14.51
CA ARG A 565 8.95 -3.04 13.59
C ARG A 565 8.64 -2.73 12.13
N SER A 566 7.44 -2.27 11.83
CA SER A 566 7.06 -1.80 10.49
C SER A 566 7.96 -0.65 10.01
N SER A 567 8.19 0.35 10.88
CA SER A 567 9.07 1.48 10.55
C SER A 567 10.51 1.05 10.34
N LEU A 568 11.00 0.09 11.11
CA LEU A 568 12.36 -0.45 10.98
C LEU A 568 12.56 -1.18 9.64
N LEU A 569 11.56 -1.96 9.20
CA LEU A 569 11.60 -2.62 7.89
C LEU A 569 11.63 -1.59 6.75
N SER A 570 10.77 -0.58 6.82
CA SER A 570 10.68 0.46 5.79
C SER A 570 11.97 1.30 5.74
N LEU A 571 12.55 1.63 6.91
CA LEU A 571 13.83 2.32 6.99
C LEU A 571 14.98 1.47 6.41
N ASN A 572 14.98 0.15 6.62
CA ASN A 572 15.96 -0.75 6.00
C ASN A 572 15.86 -0.71 4.46
N SER A 573 14.65 -0.71 3.92
CA SER A 573 14.41 -0.61 2.47
C SER A 573 14.88 0.73 1.90
N LEU A 574 14.61 1.85 2.60
CA LEU A 574 15.13 3.17 2.23
C LEU A 574 16.66 3.24 2.27
N LEU A 575 17.31 2.62 3.26
CA LEU A 575 18.78 2.55 3.30
C LEU A 575 19.35 1.78 2.11
N LYS A 576 18.71 0.68 1.69
CA LYS A 576 19.13 -0.06 0.48
C LYS A 576 19.00 0.81 -0.78
N LEU A 577 17.99 1.67 -0.85
CA LEU A 577 17.79 2.61 -1.96
C LEU A 577 18.91 3.66 -2.00
N GLU A 578 19.22 4.29 -0.86
CA GLU A 578 20.29 5.29 -0.79
C GLU A 578 21.69 4.68 -1.01
N ASP A 579 21.90 3.42 -0.63
CA ASP A 579 23.12 2.64 -0.93
C ASP A 579 23.23 2.22 -2.41
N GLY A 580 22.19 2.43 -3.23
CA GLY A 580 22.14 2.01 -4.63
C GLY A 580 22.03 0.50 -4.86
N LYS A 581 21.74 -0.28 -3.81
CA LYS A 581 21.48 -1.74 -3.90
C LYS A 581 20.16 -2.02 -4.62
N VAL A 582 19.22 -1.09 -4.51
CA VAL A 582 17.94 -1.09 -5.22
C VAL A 582 17.73 0.28 -5.85
N ILE A 583 16.87 0.34 -6.87
CA ILE A 583 16.47 1.59 -7.52
C ILE A 583 14.95 1.70 -7.51
N SER A 584 14.44 2.93 -7.44
CA SER A 584 13.03 3.21 -7.66
C SER A 584 12.77 3.60 -9.11
N LYS A 585 11.62 3.21 -9.65
CA LYS A 585 11.17 3.57 -10.99
C LYS A 585 9.96 4.46 -10.85
N ALA A 586 10.11 5.74 -11.19
CA ALA A 586 8.96 6.63 -11.28
C ALA A 586 7.99 6.08 -12.34
N VAL A 587 6.75 5.83 -11.93
CA VAL A 587 5.63 5.56 -12.82
C VAL A 587 4.92 6.88 -13.04
N VAL A 588 5.41 7.63 -14.04
CA VAL A 588 4.86 8.95 -14.34
C VAL A 588 3.36 8.82 -14.60
N THR A 589 2.57 9.64 -13.92
CA THR A 589 1.11 9.48 -13.92
C THR A 589 0.39 10.65 -14.59
N ASP A 590 -0.56 10.31 -15.46
CA ASP A 590 -1.62 11.18 -15.97
C ASP A 590 -2.96 10.43 -16.03
N ASP A 591 -3.99 11.03 -16.64
CA ASP A 591 -5.32 10.42 -16.77
C ASP A 591 -5.32 9.13 -17.60
N LYS A 592 -4.39 8.98 -18.57
CA LYS A 592 -4.27 7.82 -19.44
C LYS A 592 -3.56 6.68 -18.73
N THR A 593 -2.42 6.95 -18.08
CA THR A 593 -1.71 5.92 -17.30
C THR A 593 -2.57 5.42 -16.14
N ALA A 594 -3.33 6.30 -15.46
CA ALA A 594 -4.22 5.90 -14.38
C ALA A 594 -5.33 4.95 -14.87
N GLN A 595 -5.88 5.18 -16.06
CA GLN A 595 -6.83 4.25 -16.68
C GLN A 595 -6.18 2.90 -16.99
N ILE A 596 -4.99 2.89 -17.61
CA ILE A 596 -4.26 1.66 -17.93
C ILE A 596 -3.98 0.83 -16.67
N ILE A 597 -3.45 1.45 -15.61
CA ILE A 597 -3.21 0.77 -14.32
C ILE A 597 -4.51 0.24 -13.70
N GLY A 598 -5.61 1.01 -13.80
CA GLY A 598 -6.93 0.56 -13.35
C GLY A 598 -7.43 -0.70 -14.09
N HIS A 599 -7.17 -0.80 -15.39
CA HIS A 599 -7.50 -2.00 -16.18
C HIS A 599 -6.66 -3.21 -15.77
N ILE A 600 -5.36 -3.03 -15.53
CA ILE A 600 -4.46 -4.07 -14.99
C ILE A 600 -4.97 -4.56 -13.63
N SER A 601 -5.21 -3.65 -12.70
CA SER A 601 -5.66 -3.94 -11.34
C SER A 601 -6.98 -4.73 -11.34
N LYS A 602 -7.99 -4.24 -12.07
CA LYS A 602 -9.30 -4.90 -12.19
C LYS A 602 -9.19 -6.30 -12.81
N ALA A 603 -8.42 -6.43 -13.89
CA ALA A 603 -8.25 -7.72 -14.56
C ALA A 603 -7.50 -8.74 -13.70
N LEU A 604 -6.55 -8.31 -12.85
CA LEU A 604 -5.90 -9.18 -11.86
C LEU A 604 -6.91 -9.62 -10.79
N ILE A 605 -7.59 -8.69 -10.11
CA ILE A 605 -8.58 -9.02 -9.06
C ILE A 605 -9.60 -10.05 -9.55
N ASN A 606 -10.20 -9.78 -10.71
CA ASN A 606 -11.22 -10.63 -11.32
C ASN A 606 -10.76 -12.07 -11.60
N GLN A 607 -9.45 -12.30 -11.80
CA GLN A 607 -8.92 -13.66 -12.02
C GLN A 607 -8.96 -14.54 -10.77
N THR A 608 -9.08 -13.95 -9.58
CA THR A 608 -8.96 -14.67 -8.31
C THR A 608 -10.15 -14.46 -7.36
N GLU A 609 -11.20 -13.79 -7.82
CA GLU A 609 -12.43 -13.61 -7.05
C GLU A 609 -13.06 -14.95 -6.65
N ARG A 610 -13.42 -15.07 -5.36
CA ARG A 610 -13.95 -16.33 -4.81
C ARG A 610 -15.36 -16.65 -5.32
N GLN A 611 -16.18 -15.64 -5.59
CA GLN A 611 -17.59 -15.78 -5.98
C GLN A 611 -17.84 -15.82 -7.50
N GLY A 612 -16.78 -15.87 -8.30
CA GLY A 612 -16.83 -15.92 -9.76
C GLY A 612 -15.58 -15.28 -10.32
N TYR A 613 -14.83 -16.00 -11.16
CA TYR A 613 -13.59 -15.49 -11.73
C TYR A 613 -13.73 -15.28 -13.23
N SER A 614 -12.96 -14.32 -13.76
CA SER A 614 -12.83 -14.13 -15.20
C SER A 614 -11.38 -13.85 -15.57
N THR A 615 -10.96 -14.38 -16.70
CA THR A 615 -9.61 -14.18 -17.24
C THR A 615 -9.67 -13.19 -18.38
N THR A 616 -8.74 -12.24 -18.41
CA THR A 616 -8.52 -11.35 -19.55
C THR A 616 -7.20 -11.73 -20.20
N ASN A 617 -7.17 -11.91 -21.52
CA ASN A 617 -5.90 -12.18 -22.21
C ASN A 617 -5.09 -10.88 -22.34
N ALA A 618 -3.77 -11.02 -22.51
CA ALA A 618 -2.88 -9.87 -22.60
C ALA A 618 -3.14 -8.99 -23.84
N GLU A 619 -3.63 -9.57 -24.93
CA GLU A 619 -3.87 -8.84 -26.18
C GLU A 619 -5.08 -7.90 -26.09
N ASP A 620 -6.12 -8.30 -25.39
CA ASP A 620 -7.30 -7.48 -25.16
C ASP A 620 -6.97 -6.30 -24.24
N LEU A 621 -6.09 -6.50 -23.25
CA LEU A 621 -5.56 -5.41 -22.45
C LEU A 621 -4.71 -4.45 -23.29
N VAL A 622 -3.78 -4.96 -24.09
CA VAL A 622 -2.96 -4.12 -24.98
C VAL A 622 -3.81 -3.31 -25.95
N LYS A 623 -4.85 -3.90 -26.56
CA LYS A 623 -5.79 -3.17 -27.42
C LYS A 623 -6.53 -2.06 -26.67
N GLN A 624 -6.96 -2.31 -25.43
CA GLN A 624 -7.57 -1.28 -24.58
C GLN A 624 -6.57 -0.16 -24.28
N PHE A 625 -5.30 -0.48 -24.01
CA PHE A 625 -4.27 0.53 -23.75
C PHE A 625 -3.99 1.38 -24.99
N GLU A 626 -3.95 0.76 -26.17
CA GLU A 626 -3.80 1.45 -27.45
C GLU A 626 -4.96 2.41 -27.72
N GLN A 627 -6.20 2.04 -27.37
CA GLN A 627 -7.38 2.91 -27.46
C GLN A 627 -7.36 4.08 -26.46
N ILE A 628 -6.71 3.92 -25.31
CA ILE A 628 -6.57 5.00 -24.32
C ILE A 628 -5.49 6.00 -24.76
N VAL A 629 -4.42 5.50 -25.39
CA VAL A 629 -3.28 6.33 -25.80
C VAL A 629 -3.54 7.08 -27.10
N ASN A 630 -4.13 6.42 -28.11
CA ASN A 630 -4.52 7.01 -29.38
C ASN A 630 -5.79 7.86 -29.24
#